data_AF-A0A3M1HCE9-F1
#
_entry.id   AF-A0A3M1HCE9-F1
#
_cell.length_a   1.000
_cell.length_b   1.000
_cell.length_c   1.000
_cell.angle_alpha   90.00
_cell.angle_beta   90.00
_cell.angle_gamma   90.00
#
_symmetry.space_group_name_H-M   'P 1'
#
loop_
_entity.id
_entity.type
_entity.pdbx_description
1 polymer ?
#
loop_
_entity_poly.entity_id
_entity_poly.type
_entity_poly.pdbx_seq_one_letter_code
_entity_poly.pdbx_strand_id
1 'polypeptide(L)'
;MRDKAARWGVEDRETIYLAAGVVIPWLVDGKPHKVNIRRLAVADGQSKYSSPAGWCGVRPLYNADALQPGRPAVLVEGEFDALAVQQAAGDLVTPVATGSKDAGRAARWVARLAACSLVLVAFDADEPGDKAASAWLELLPNARRWRPLLKDAGEMLAQSLDIRRWIEAGCPEPARWVFPEVARLILTGPPEAWPWSLYNEQTGQWVTFETPDDLRAATFPGELETHVEKSGRGKPHAPTKTLWTSIKVTECQDRR
;
A
#
# COMPACT_ATOMS: atom_id res chain seq x y z
N MET A 1 1.37 -29.05 -16.58
CA MET A 1 2.64 -29.19 -17.32
C MET A 1 3.79 -29.39 -16.34
N ARG A 2 4.94 -29.92 -16.78
CA ARG A 2 6.17 -29.93 -15.97
C ARG A 2 7.18 -28.94 -16.58
N ASP A 3 7.95 -28.29 -15.74
CA ASP A 3 9.06 -27.41 -16.15
C ASP A 3 10.34 -27.80 -15.40
N LYS A 4 11.50 -27.38 -15.91
CA LYS A 4 12.81 -27.66 -15.30
C LYS A 4 12.90 -26.95 -13.95
N ALA A 5 13.16 -27.69 -12.88
CA ALA A 5 13.22 -27.16 -11.52
C ALA A 5 14.30 -26.07 -11.34
N ALA A 6 15.43 -26.20 -12.05
CA ALA A 6 16.50 -25.21 -12.03
C ALA A 6 16.05 -23.80 -12.46
N ARG A 7 15.05 -23.68 -13.35
CA ARG A 7 14.48 -22.37 -13.75
C ARG A 7 13.74 -21.67 -12.61
N TRP A 8 13.37 -22.43 -11.59
CA TRP A 8 12.61 -21.98 -10.42
C TRP A 8 13.49 -21.91 -9.17
N GLY A 9 14.82 -21.99 -9.32
CA GLY A 9 15.77 -21.96 -8.20
C GLY A 9 15.68 -23.19 -7.29
N VAL A 10 15.19 -24.31 -7.82
CA VAL A 10 15.05 -25.58 -7.09
C VAL A 10 16.08 -26.58 -7.62
N GLU A 11 16.96 -27.04 -6.74
CA GLU A 11 18.06 -27.96 -7.07
C GLU A 11 17.82 -29.40 -6.59
N ASP A 12 16.87 -29.61 -5.66
CA ASP A 12 16.60 -30.91 -5.03
C ASP A 12 15.80 -31.89 -5.91
N ARG A 13 15.42 -31.47 -7.12
CA ARG A 13 14.63 -32.26 -8.09
C ARG A 13 14.87 -31.78 -9.51
N GLU A 14 14.56 -32.62 -10.49
CA GLU A 14 14.76 -32.28 -11.91
C GLU A 14 13.63 -31.41 -12.48
N THR A 15 12.39 -31.66 -12.05
CA THR A 15 11.21 -30.98 -12.57
C THR A 15 10.27 -30.51 -11.48
N ILE A 16 9.52 -29.45 -11.78
CA ILE A 16 8.40 -28.97 -10.96
C ILE A 16 7.09 -29.13 -11.72
N TYR A 17 6.01 -29.38 -10.97
CA TYR A 17 4.67 -29.46 -11.53
C TYR A 17 3.98 -28.10 -11.52
N LEU A 18 3.44 -27.72 -12.67
CA LEU A 18 2.63 -26.53 -12.87
C LEU A 18 1.20 -26.98 -13.21
N ALA A 19 0.25 -26.70 -12.32
CA ALA A 19 -1.15 -26.99 -12.55
C ALA A 19 -1.71 -26.12 -13.69
N ALA A 20 -2.73 -26.60 -14.39
CA ALA A 20 -3.51 -25.75 -15.28
C ALA A 20 -4.47 -24.87 -14.45
N GLY A 21 -4.55 -23.58 -14.78
CA GLY A 21 -5.41 -22.65 -14.06
C GLY A 21 -5.04 -21.19 -14.23
N VAL A 22 -5.68 -20.33 -13.46
CA VAL A 22 -5.38 -18.89 -13.40
C VAL A 22 -4.10 -18.68 -12.61
N VAL A 23 -3.10 -18.06 -13.23
CA VAL A 23 -1.81 -17.74 -12.62
C VAL A 23 -1.92 -16.42 -11.87
N ILE A 24 -1.55 -16.44 -10.59
CA ILE A 24 -1.62 -15.31 -9.67
C ILE A 24 -0.20 -15.06 -9.15
N PRO A 25 0.55 -14.12 -9.74
CA PRO A 25 1.88 -13.77 -9.28
C PRO A 25 1.81 -12.92 -8.02
N TRP A 26 2.70 -13.21 -7.07
CA TRP A 26 2.89 -12.41 -5.86
C TRP A 26 4.22 -11.68 -6.00
N LEU A 27 4.12 -10.37 -6.23
CA LEU A 27 5.27 -9.49 -6.39
C LEU A 27 5.65 -8.85 -5.06
N VAL A 28 6.95 -8.70 -4.85
CA VAL A 28 7.55 -7.90 -3.78
C VAL A 28 8.71 -7.13 -4.39
N ASP A 29 8.71 -5.82 -4.22
CA ASP A 29 9.68 -4.88 -4.77
C ASP A 29 9.91 -5.10 -6.28
N GLY A 30 8.81 -5.32 -7.01
CA GLY A 30 8.82 -5.58 -8.45
C GLY A 30 9.32 -6.97 -8.86
N LYS A 31 9.62 -7.86 -7.91
CA LYS A 31 10.15 -9.20 -8.17
C LYS A 31 9.15 -10.29 -7.81
N PRO A 32 9.01 -11.36 -8.62
CA PRO A 32 8.17 -12.49 -8.26
C PRO A 32 8.74 -13.25 -7.06
N HIS A 33 7.97 -13.30 -5.98
CA HIS A 33 8.33 -14.00 -4.75
C HIS A 33 7.61 -15.33 -4.59
N LYS A 34 6.40 -15.43 -5.14
CA LYS A 34 5.56 -16.63 -5.11
C LYS A 34 4.63 -16.62 -6.32
N VAL A 35 4.24 -17.80 -6.78
CA VAL A 35 3.18 -17.98 -7.76
C VAL A 35 2.12 -18.88 -7.16
N ASN A 36 0.88 -18.45 -7.20
CA ASN A 36 -0.28 -19.29 -6.91
C ASN A 36 -1.04 -19.56 -8.20
N ILE A 37 -1.54 -20.78 -8.36
CA ILE A 37 -2.35 -21.17 -9.51
C ILE A 37 -3.71 -21.64 -9.00
N ARG A 38 -4.77 -20.90 -9.34
CA ARG A 38 -6.16 -21.29 -9.06
C ARG A 38 -6.62 -22.27 -10.14
N ARG A 39 -6.85 -23.52 -9.75
CA ARG A 39 -7.31 -24.58 -10.67
C ARG A 39 -8.78 -24.34 -11.02
N LEU A 40 -9.12 -24.44 -12.31
CA LEU A 40 -10.48 -24.21 -12.82
C LEU A 40 -11.39 -25.43 -12.65
N ALA A 41 -10.81 -26.63 -12.77
CA ALA A 41 -11.48 -27.89 -12.52
C ALA A 41 -10.65 -28.66 -11.50
N VAL A 42 -11.30 -29.13 -10.43
CA VAL A 42 -10.64 -29.77 -9.30
C VAL A 42 -11.44 -31.03 -8.98
N ALA A 43 -10.80 -32.19 -9.05
CA ALA A 43 -11.41 -33.44 -8.60
C ALA A 43 -11.60 -33.42 -7.07
N ASP A 44 -12.53 -34.22 -6.57
CA ASP A 44 -12.79 -34.32 -5.14
C ASP A 44 -11.52 -34.67 -4.36
N GLY A 45 -11.31 -33.98 -3.24
CA GLY A 45 -10.13 -34.14 -2.38
C GLY A 45 -8.85 -33.44 -2.88
N GLN A 46 -8.85 -32.83 -4.07
CA GLN A 46 -7.72 -32.04 -4.56
C GLN A 46 -7.84 -30.57 -4.15
N SER A 47 -6.69 -29.92 -3.88
CA SER A 47 -6.66 -28.50 -3.51
C SER A 47 -7.06 -27.60 -4.68
N LYS A 48 -7.89 -26.59 -4.39
CA LYS A 48 -8.29 -25.53 -5.33
C LYS A 48 -7.10 -24.68 -5.80
N TYR A 49 -6.06 -24.59 -4.96
CA TYR A 49 -4.83 -23.84 -5.26
C TYR A 49 -3.62 -24.77 -5.35
N SER A 50 -2.73 -24.44 -6.29
CA SER A 50 -1.43 -25.07 -6.46
C SER A 50 -0.35 -24.00 -6.40
N SER A 51 0.62 -24.15 -5.51
CA SER A 51 1.82 -23.30 -5.48
C SER A 51 2.99 -24.13 -6.01
N PRO A 52 3.59 -23.77 -7.16
CA PRO A 52 4.83 -24.40 -7.61
C PRO A 52 5.93 -24.29 -6.53
N ALA A 53 6.85 -25.26 -6.51
CA ALA A 53 8.03 -25.21 -5.63
C ALA A 53 8.98 -24.06 -6.03
N GLY A 54 9.91 -23.69 -5.14
CA GLY A 54 10.92 -22.65 -5.41
C GLY A 54 10.63 -21.26 -4.85
N TRP A 55 9.54 -21.09 -4.10
CA TRP A 55 9.29 -19.85 -3.37
C TRP A 55 10.00 -19.86 -2.00
N CYS A 56 10.49 -18.69 -1.58
CA CYS A 56 11.16 -18.48 -0.30
C CYS A 56 10.18 -18.72 0.87
N GLY A 57 10.58 -19.49 1.88
CA GLY A 57 9.72 -19.90 3.01
C GLY A 57 9.08 -18.76 3.81
N VAL A 58 9.55 -17.52 3.67
CA VAL A 58 8.87 -16.33 4.20
C VAL A 58 7.67 -16.00 3.32
N ARG A 59 6.47 -16.34 3.79
CA ARG A 59 5.21 -16.06 3.07
C ARG A 59 5.09 -14.55 2.76
N PRO A 60 5.05 -14.14 1.48
CA PRO A 60 4.81 -12.76 1.11
C PRO A 60 3.36 -12.35 1.42
N LEU A 61 3.07 -11.06 1.29
CA LEU A 61 1.71 -10.53 1.26
C LEU A 61 1.35 -10.23 -0.20
N TYR A 62 0.18 -10.65 -0.66
CA TYR A 62 -0.26 -10.37 -2.03
C TYR A 62 -0.51 -8.88 -2.18
N ASN A 63 -0.08 -8.30 -3.30
CA ASN A 63 -0.17 -6.86 -3.59
C ASN A 63 0.59 -5.97 -2.58
N ALA A 64 1.62 -6.50 -1.91
CA ALA A 64 2.41 -5.76 -0.91
C ALA A 64 3.10 -4.50 -1.46
N ASP A 65 3.35 -4.44 -2.76
CA ASP A 65 4.02 -3.31 -3.43
C ASP A 65 3.09 -2.10 -3.61
N ALA A 66 1.78 -2.32 -3.54
CA ALA A 66 0.79 -1.24 -3.63
C ALA A 66 0.52 -0.56 -2.27
N LEU A 67 1.09 -1.07 -1.18
CA LEU A 67 0.95 -0.45 0.14
C LEU A 67 1.72 0.88 0.17
N GLN A 68 1.05 1.92 0.63
CA GLN A 68 1.62 3.27 0.72
C GLN A 68 1.40 3.82 2.14
N PRO A 69 2.40 4.50 2.72
CA PRO A 69 2.22 5.21 3.98
C PRO A 69 1.05 6.21 3.91
N GLY A 70 0.28 6.34 4.98
CA GLY A 70 -0.87 7.25 5.06
C GLY A 70 -2.10 6.84 4.24
N ARG A 71 -2.00 5.81 3.39
CA ARG A 71 -3.14 5.27 2.62
C ARG A 71 -3.82 4.13 3.37
N PRO A 72 -5.16 4.08 3.44
CA PRO A 72 -5.85 2.95 4.03
C PRO A 72 -5.58 1.66 3.25
N ALA A 73 -5.45 0.56 3.97
CA ALA A 73 -5.35 -0.79 3.41
C ALA A 73 -6.53 -1.65 3.86
N VAL A 74 -6.85 -2.67 3.07
CA VAL A 74 -7.77 -3.74 3.47
C VAL A 74 -7.06 -5.08 3.34
N LEU A 75 -7.03 -5.81 4.44
CA LEU A 75 -6.34 -7.09 4.60
C LEU A 75 -7.37 -8.22 4.56
N VAL A 76 -7.26 -9.08 3.56
CA VAL A 76 -8.17 -10.22 3.31
C VAL A 76 -7.40 -11.55 3.33
N GLU A 77 -8.12 -12.67 3.31
CA GLU A 77 -7.49 -14.01 3.29
C GLU A 77 -7.03 -14.41 1.88
N GLY A 78 -7.91 -14.34 0.88
CA GLY A 78 -7.64 -14.82 -0.47
C GLY A 78 -7.27 -13.73 -1.48
N GLU A 79 -6.54 -14.10 -2.54
CA GLU A 79 -6.18 -13.16 -3.61
C GLU A 79 -7.41 -12.68 -4.40
N PHE A 80 -8.43 -13.53 -4.54
CA PHE A 80 -9.67 -13.17 -5.23
C PHE A 80 -10.52 -12.17 -4.43
N ASP A 81 -10.48 -12.23 -3.10
CA ASP A 81 -11.11 -11.22 -2.24
C ASP A 81 -10.41 -9.86 -2.42
N ALA A 82 -9.08 -9.87 -2.52
CA ALA A 82 -8.30 -8.66 -2.74
C ALA A 82 -8.59 -8.06 -4.11
N LEU A 83 -8.70 -8.91 -5.15
CA LEU A 83 -9.08 -8.48 -6.50
C LEU A 83 -10.52 -7.95 -6.56
N ALA A 84 -11.46 -8.55 -5.83
CA ALA A 84 -12.83 -8.07 -5.74
C ALA A 84 -12.88 -6.65 -5.17
N VAL A 85 -12.12 -6.39 -4.10
CA VAL A 85 -12.02 -5.04 -3.55
C VAL A 85 -11.24 -4.09 -4.46
N GLN A 86 -10.16 -4.56 -5.09
CA GLN A 86 -9.35 -3.76 -6.03
C GLN A 86 -10.21 -3.24 -7.18
N GLN A 87 -11.08 -4.08 -7.72
CA GLN A 87 -11.99 -3.72 -8.80
C GLN A 87 -13.03 -2.68 -8.37
N ALA A 88 -13.57 -2.78 -7.15
CA ALA A 88 -14.68 -1.95 -6.70
C ALA A 88 -14.26 -0.64 -6.01
N ALA A 89 -13.12 -0.65 -5.29
CA ALA A 89 -12.71 0.41 -4.38
C ALA A 89 -11.18 0.60 -4.32
N GLY A 90 -10.46 0.16 -5.36
CA GLY A 90 -9.01 0.28 -5.43
C GLY A 90 -8.47 1.72 -5.50
N ASP A 91 -9.33 2.71 -5.69
CA ASP A 91 -9.02 4.13 -5.55
C ASP A 91 -9.02 4.59 -4.07
N LEU A 92 -9.84 3.95 -3.23
CA LEU A 92 -10.04 4.31 -1.82
C LEU A 92 -9.05 3.62 -0.88
N VAL A 93 -8.75 2.34 -1.15
CA VAL A 93 -7.92 1.50 -0.27
C VAL A 93 -6.90 0.71 -1.08
N THR A 94 -5.87 0.20 -0.42
CA THR A 94 -4.97 -0.80 -1.00
C THR A 94 -5.38 -2.19 -0.48
N PRO A 95 -5.97 -3.06 -1.31
CA PRO A 95 -6.29 -4.42 -0.92
C PRO A 95 -5.07 -5.33 -0.99
N VAL A 96 -4.87 -6.12 0.06
CA VAL A 96 -3.75 -7.05 0.22
C VAL A 96 -4.25 -8.37 0.81
N ALA A 97 -3.66 -9.50 0.41
CA ALA A 97 -4.09 -10.82 0.87
C ALA A 97 -2.96 -11.61 1.55
N THR A 98 -3.29 -12.33 2.61
CA THR A 98 -2.34 -13.19 3.33
C THR A 98 -2.13 -14.55 2.65
N GLY A 99 -3.12 -15.01 1.88
CA GLY A 99 -3.12 -16.31 1.20
C GLY A 99 -3.33 -17.51 2.13
N SER A 100 -3.49 -17.25 3.43
CA SER A 100 -3.81 -18.20 4.49
C SER A 100 -3.98 -17.46 5.81
N LYS A 101 -4.93 -17.91 6.63
CA LYS A 101 -5.19 -17.44 8.00
C LYS A 101 -3.96 -17.22 8.91
N ASP A 102 -2.88 -18.00 8.74
CA ASP A 102 -1.67 -17.93 9.58
C ASP A 102 -0.46 -17.29 8.86
N ALA A 103 -0.67 -16.58 7.76
CA ALA A 103 0.38 -16.00 6.94
C ALA A 103 0.52 -14.48 7.09
N GLY A 104 1.56 -13.92 6.46
CA GLY A 104 1.70 -12.47 6.30
C GLY A 104 2.26 -11.69 7.49
N ARG A 105 2.48 -12.30 8.66
CA ARG A 105 2.96 -11.58 9.87
C ARG A 105 4.47 -11.42 9.98
N ALA A 106 5.21 -11.48 8.87
CA ALA A 106 6.64 -11.17 8.89
C ALA A 106 6.85 -9.68 9.19
N ALA A 107 7.88 -9.34 9.96
CA ALA A 107 8.12 -7.98 10.46
C ALA A 107 8.04 -6.88 9.37
N ARG A 108 8.59 -7.15 8.17
CA ARG A 108 8.51 -6.23 7.02
C ARG A 108 7.08 -5.91 6.57
N TRP A 109 6.16 -6.86 6.65
CA TRP A 109 4.76 -6.67 6.25
C TRP A 109 3.98 -5.93 7.30
N VAL A 110 4.23 -6.28 8.57
CA VAL A 110 3.69 -5.56 9.72
C VAL A 110 4.11 -4.10 9.67
N ALA A 111 5.39 -3.81 9.38
CA ALA A 111 5.89 -2.44 9.24
C ALA A 111 5.19 -1.66 8.10
N ARG A 112 5.02 -2.27 6.92
CA ARG A 112 4.29 -1.64 5.80
C ARG A 112 2.82 -1.36 6.16
N LEU A 113 2.15 -2.30 6.81
CA LEU A 113 0.76 -2.16 7.25
C LEU A 113 0.60 -1.14 8.37
N ALA A 114 1.56 -1.05 9.30
CA ALA A 114 1.57 -0.05 10.37
C ALA A 114 1.78 1.37 9.84
N ALA A 115 2.43 1.54 8.69
CA ALA A 115 2.60 2.84 8.03
C ALA A 115 1.32 3.33 7.33
N CYS A 116 0.34 2.45 7.05
CA CYS A 116 -0.96 2.84 6.52
C CYS A 116 -1.76 3.68 7.53
N SER A 117 -2.66 4.55 7.07
CA SER A 117 -3.50 5.34 7.98
C SER A 117 -4.54 4.49 8.70
N LEU A 118 -4.96 3.38 8.09
CA LEU A 118 -5.96 2.44 8.61
C LEU A 118 -5.76 1.08 7.94
N VAL A 119 -5.93 -0.01 8.69
CA VAL A 119 -5.95 -1.37 8.14
C VAL A 119 -7.30 -2.03 8.46
N LEU A 120 -8.14 -2.17 7.45
CA LEU A 120 -9.39 -2.92 7.56
C LEU A 120 -9.11 -4.42 7.48
N VAL A 121 -9.31 -5.15 8.57
CA VAL A 121 -9.09 -6.60 8.63
C VAL A 121 -10.40 -7.30 8.26
N ALA A 122 -10.49 -7.71 6.99
CA ALA A 122 -11.67 -8.26 6.34
C ALA A 122 -11.51 -9.74 5.99
N PHE A 123 -11.09 -10.54 6.97
CA PHE A 123 -11.04 -12.00 6.87
C PHE A 123 -12.45 -12.61 6.87
N ASP A 124 -12.52 -13.86 6.41
CA ASP A 124 -13.75 -14.64 6.25
C ASP A 124 -14.66 -14.49 7.48
N ALA A 125 -15.96 -14.44 7.22
CA ALA A 125 -17.01 -14.31 8.20
C ALA A 125 -17.33 -15.66 8.85
N ASP A 126 -16.29 -16.33 9.37
CA ASP A 126 -16.38 -17.57 10.14
C ASP A 126 -15.49 -17.49 11.40
N GLU A 127 -15.59 -18.51 12.26
CA GLU A 127 -14.83 -18.57 13.52
C GLU A 127 -13.30 -18.60 13.29
N PRO A 128 -12.76 -19.40 12.34
CA PRO A 128 -11.34 -19.33 11.98
C PRO A 128 -10.87 -17.94 11.53
N GLY A 129 -11.65 -17.26 10.68
CA GLY A 129 -11.33 -15.94 10.16
C GLY A 129 -11.35 -14.88 11.25
N ASP A 130 -12.28 -14.95 12.20
CA ASP A 130 -12.29 -14.06 13.36
C ASP A 130 -11.08 -14.24 14.26
N LYS A 131 -10.71 -15.49 14.56
CA LYS A 131 -9.52 -15.78 15.35
C LYS A 131 -8.26 -15.24 14.67
N ALA A 132 -8.16 -15.43 13.35
CA ALA A 132 -7.04 -14.94 12.57
C ALA A 132 -7.01 -13.40 12.50
N ALA A 133 -8.18 -12.75 12.43
CA ALA A 133 -8.32 -11.30 12.47
C ALA A 133 -7.89 -10.72 13.82
N SER A 134 -8.29 -11.31 14.94
CA SER A 134 -7.92 -10.84 16.29
C SER A 134 -6.41 -10.73 16.47
N ALA A 135 -5.64 -11.71 15.98
CA ALA A 135 -4.18 -11.65 16.04
C ALA A 135 -3.56 -10.53 15.20
N TRP A 136 -4.25 -10.01 14.18
CA TRP A 136 -3.84 -8.81 13.45
C TRP A 136 -4.20 -7.53 14.19
N LEU A 137 -5.35 -7.49 14.87
CA LEU A 137 -5.78 -6.35 15.69
C LEU A 137 -4.86 -6.14 16.90
N GLU A 138 -4.36 -7.23 17.49
CA GLU A 138 -3.36 -7.16 18.56
C GLU A 138 -2.01 -6.62 18.09
N LEU A 139 -1.66 -6.87 16.83
CA LEU A 139 -0.35 -6.55 16.25
C LEU A 139 -0.28 -5.14 15.67
N LEU A 140 -1.40 -4.63 15.16
CA LEU A 140 -1.49 -3.37 14.42
C LEU A 140 -2.39 -2.38 15.16
N PRO A 141 -1.85 -1.30 15.73
CA PRO A 141 -2.65 -0.32 16.48
C PRO A 141 -3.62 0.47 15.57
N ASN A 142 -3.35 0.53 14.27
CA ASN A 142 -4.17 1.15 13.24
C ASN A 142 -5.13 0.16 12.57
N ALA A 143 -5.26 -1.07 13.07
CA ALA A 143 -6.15 -2.07 12.49
C ALA A 143 -7.55 -2.05 13.10
N ARG A 144 -8.55 -2.32 12.26
CA ARG A 144 -9.95 -2.40 12.63
C ARG A 144 -10.58 -3.64 12.03
N ARG A 145 -11.32 -4.41 12.83
CA ARG A 145 -12.10 -5.54 12.30
C ARG A 145 -13.14 -4.97 11.34
N TRP A 146 -13.14 -5.45 10.10
CA TRP A 146 -14.09 -5.05 9.07
C TRP A 146 -14.68 -6.29 8.41
N ARG A 147 -15.63 -6.92 9.11
CA ARG A 147 -16.19 -8.21 8.68
C ARG A 147 -16.92 -8.04 7.33
N PRO A 148 -16.71 -8.96 6.37
CA PRO A 148 -17.57 -9.07 5.20
C PRO A 148 -19.05 -9.23 5.61
N LEU A 149 -19.96 -8.73 4.77
CA LEU A 149 -21.41 -8.86 5.02
C LEU A 149 -21.94 -10.27 4.73
N LEU A 150 -21.23 -11.01 3.87
CA LEU A 150 -21.45 -12.42 3.58
C LEU A 150 -20.23 -13.22 4.05
N LYS A 151 -19.94 -14.38 3.43
CA LYS A 151 -18.77 -15.20 3.78
C LYS A 151 -17.45 -14.45 3.60
N ASP A 152 -17.22 -13.87 2.43
CA ASP A 152 -15.99 -13.17 2.06
C ASP A 152 -16.29 -12.10 1.01
N ALA A 153 -15.28 -11.30 0.64
CA ALA A 153 -15.47 -10.22 -0.33
C ALA A 153 -15.77 -10.76 -1.74
N GLY A 154 -15.23 -11.94 -2.09
CA GLY A 154 -15.55 -12.63 -3.34
C GLY A 154 -17.01 -13.03 -3.43
N GLU A 155 -17.61 -13.53 -2.35
CA GLU A 155 -19.04 -13.87 -2.30
C GLU A 155 -19.93 -12.62 -2.32
N MET A 156 -19.53 -11.54 -1.64
CA MET A 156 -20.19 -10.24 -1.76
C MET A 156 -20.25 -9.77 -3.22
N LEU A 157 -19.14 -9.90 -3.95
CA LEU A 157 -19.09 -9.57 -5.38
C LEU A 157 -20.01 -10.48 -6.20
N ALA A 158 -19.95 -11.79 -5.97
CA ALA A 158 -20.76 -12.78 -6.69
C ALA A 158 -22.27 -12.56 -6.49
N GLN A 159 -22.67 -12.08 -5.32
CA GLN A 159 -24.06 -11.72 -5.00
C GLN A 159 -24.39 -10.25 -5.31
N SER A 160 -23.52 -9.53 -6.04
CA SER A 160 -23.74 -8.15 -6.49
C SER A 160 -23.96 -7.13 -5.34
N LEU A 161 -23.36 -7.37 -4.18
CA LEU A 161 -23.33 -6.36 -3.11
C LEU A 161 -22.41 -5.21 -3.51
N ASP A 162 -22.75 -4.01 -3.04
CA ASP A 162 -21.94 -2.81 -3.27
C ASP A 162 -20.70 -2.82 -2.36
N ILE A 163 -19.63 -3.46 -2.84
CA ILE A 163 -18.33 -3.53 -2.16
C ILE A 163 -17.76 -2.13 -1.93
N ARG A 164 -18.00 -1.18 -2.84
CA ARG A 164 -17.51 0.18 -2.67
C ARG A 164 -18.13 0.83 -1.45
N ARG A 165 -19.45 0.81 -1.32
CA ARG A 165 -20.14 1.35 -0.14
C ARG A 165 -19.74 0.64 1.14
N TRP A 166 -19.51 -0.68 1.08
CA TRP A 166 -18.99 -1.43 2.22
C TRP A 166 -17.58 -0.95 2.64
N ILE A 167 -16.70 -0.61 1.70
CA ILE A 167 -15.39 -0.02 2.01
C ILE A 167 -15.52 1.43 2.51
N GLU A 168 -16.39 2.24 1.91
CA GLU A 168 -16.64 3.62 2.35
C GLU A 168 -17.15 3.67 3.80
N ALA A 169 -18.04 2.76 4.21
CA ALA A 169 -18.45 2.62 5.61
C ALA A 169 -17.29 2.16 6.52
N GLY A 170 -16.31 1.48 5.93
CA GLY A 170 -15.06 1.03 6.56
C GLY A 170 -14.04 2.14 6.79
N CYS A 171 -14.06 3.17 5.95
CA CYS A 171 -13.14 4.29 6.09
C CYS A 171 -13.87 5.41 6.82
N PRO A 172 -13.50 5.76 8.07
CA PRO A 172 -13.95 7.03 8.64
C PRO A 172 -13.55 8.13 7.64
N GLU A 173 -14.45 9.11 7.42
CA GLU A 173 -14.52 10.02 6.26
C GLU A 173 -13.24 10.12 5.44
N PRO A 174 -13.33 10.05 4.10
CA PRO A 174 -12.15 10.03 3.25
C PRO A 174 -11.22 11.12 3.75
N ALA A 175 -10.05 10.73 4.22
CA ALA A 175 -8.92 11.63 4.21
C ALA A 175 -8.84 12.03 2.73
N ARG A 176 -9.51 13.14 2.39
CA ARG A 176 -9.35 13.82 1.13
C ARG A 176 -7.85 13.99 1.09
N TRP A 177 -7.22 13.29 0.17
CA TRP A 177 -5.83 13.55 -0.16
C TRP A 177 -5.78 14.94 -0.76
N VAL A 178 -5.72 15.94 0.11
CA VAL A 178 -5.32 17.29 -0.26
C VAL A 178 -3.81 17.23 -0.30
N PHE A 179 -3.27 16.85 -1.46
CA PHE A 179 -1.92 17.32 -1.77
C PHE A 179 -2.03 18.83 -1.88
N PRO A 180 -1.34 19.63 -1.04
CA PRO A 180 -1.34 21.07 -1.23
C PRO A 180 -0.81 21.37 -2.64
N GLU A 181 -1.38 22.38 -3.29
CA GLU A 181 -1.10 22.76 -4.68
C GLU A 181 0.42 22.92 -4.96
N VAL A 182 1.18 23.28 -3.92
CA VAL A 182 2.64 23.38 -3.92
C VAL A 182 3.33 22.03 -4.14
N ALA A 183 2.89 20.94 -3.49
CA ALA A 183 3.49 19.61 -3.70
C ALA A 183 3.24 19.13 -5.15
N ARG A 184 2.09 19.49 -5.73
CA ARG A 184 1.78 19.20 -7.13
C ARG A 184 2.65 20.02 -8.07
N LEU A 185 2.82 21.33 -7.81
CA LEU A 185 3.68 22.24 -8.59
C LEU A 185 5.16 21.82 -8.56
N ILE A 186 5.67 21.36 -7.41
CA ILE A 186 7.05 20.88 -7.26
C ILE A 186 7.25 19.56 -8.03
N LEU A 187 6.29 18.64 -7.97
CA LEU A 187 6.39 17.34 -8.64
C LEU A 187 6.20 17.40 -10.16
N THR A 188 5.59 18.47 -10.69
CA THR A 188 5.36 18.68 -12.12
C THR A 188 6.18 19.82 -12.73
N GLY A 189 7.18 20.35 -12.00
CA GLY A 189 8.12 21.32 -12.55
C GLY A 189 8.93 20.72 -13.72
N PRO A 190 9.36 21.54 -14.70
CA PRO A 190 10.11 21.04 -15.84
C PRO A 190 11.44 20.40 -15.38
N PRO A 191 11.89 19.30 -16.02
CA PRO A 191 13.07 18.52 -15.59
C PRO A 191 14.35 19.34 -15.45
N GLU A 192 14.48 20.44 -16.19
CA GLU A 192 15.63 21.34 -16.18
C GLU A 192 15.68 22.30 -14.97
N ALA A 193 14.63 22.37 -14.14
CA ALA A 193 14.57 23.28 -12.99
C ALA A 193 15.10 22.67 -11.68
N TRP A 194 15.80 21.54 -11.74
CA TRP A 194 16.41 20.86 -10.59
C TRP A 194 17.88 21.24 -10.45
N PRO A 195 18.42 21.39 -9.22
CA PRO A 195 17.89 20.95 -7.93
C PRO A 195 17.03 21.98 -7.18
N TRP A 196 16.12 21.50 -6.33
CA TRP A 196 15.26 22.33 -5.46
C TRP A 196 15.73 22.27 -4.02
N SER A 197 15.70 23.40 -3.31
CA SER A 197 16.00 23.44 -1.88
C SER A 197 14.79 23.90 -1.06
N LEU A 198 14.45 23.14 -0.02
CA LEU A 198 13.44 23.49 0.98
C LEU A 198 14.12 23.87 2.29
N TYR A 199 13.65 24.92 2.96
CA TYR A 199 14.11 25.29 4.30
C TYR A 199 13.28 24.57 5.36
N ASN A 200 13.94 23.89 6.29
CA ASN A 200 13.32 23.25 7.43
C ASN A 200 13.43 24.18 8.66
N GLU A 201 12.31 24.76 9.10
CA GLU A 201 12.27 25.68 10.23
C GLU A 201 12.50 24.97 11.59
N GLN A 202 12.23 23.66 11.70
CA GLN A 202 12.46 22.90 12.94
C GLN A 202 13.96 22.65 13.17
N THR A 203 14.71 22.41 12.10
CA THR A 203 16.15 22.14 12.17
C THR A 203 17.01 23.36 11.82
N GLY A 204 16.42 24.40 11.23
CA GLY A 204 17.12 25.59 10.73
C GLY A 204 18.02 25.29 9.53
N GLN A 205 17.79 24.19 8.82
CA GLN A 205 18.65 23.70 7.74
C GLN A 205 17.94 23.70 6.39
N TRP A 206 18.71 23.92 5.33
CA TRP A 206 18.27 23.72 3.96
C TRP A 206 18.46 22.26 3.56
N VAL A 207 17.44 21.69 2.92
CA VAL A 207 17.48 20.35 2.32
C VAL A 207 17.33 20.51 0.82
N THR A 208 18.32 20.03 0.08
CA THR A 208 18.33 20.07 -1.38
C THR A 208 17.94 18.70 -1.93
N PHE A 209 17.08 18.71 -2.95
CA PHE A 209 16.63 17.53 -3.69
C PHE A 209 17.15 17.66 -5.11
N GLU A 210 17.96 16.68 -5.49
CA GLU A 210 18.59 16.64 -6.81
C GLU A 210 17.60 16.14 -7.87
N THR A 211 16.62 15.33 -7.47
CA THR A 211 15.62 14.75 -8.37
C THR A 211 14.20 14.76 -7.77
N PRO A 212 13.16 14.66 -8.62
CA PRO A 212 11.77 14.50 -8.17
C PRO A 212 11.55 13.28 -7.27
N ASP A 213 12.32 12.21 -7.47
CA ASP A 213 12.19 10.98 -6.68
C ASP A 213 12.78 11.12 -5.28
N ASP A 214 13.86 11.91 -5.12
CA ASP A 214 14.41 12.25 -3.80
C ASP A 214 13.38 12.98 -2.93
N LEU A 215 12.60 13.87 -3.55
CA LEU A 215 11.52 14.57 -2.86
C LEU A 215 10.35 13.66 -2.50
N ARG A 216 9.96 12.73 -3.39
CA ARG A 216 8.89 11.76 -3.12
C ARG A 216 9.25 10.77 -2.00
N ALA A 217 10.53 10.45 -1.88
CA ALA A 217 11.05 9.59 -0.83
C ALA A 217 11.19 10.30 0.52
N ALA A 218 11.19 11.64 0.53
CA ALA A 218 11.31 12.42 1.74
C ALA A 218 10.05 12.32 2.61
N THR A 219 10.25 12.02 3.89
CA THR A 219 9.17 11.94 4.87
C THR A 219 9.08 13.26 5.62
N PHE A 220 7.98 14.01 5.48
CA PHE A 220 7.79 15.28 6.16
C PHE A 220 6.89 15.10 7.39
N PRO A 221 7.33 15.52 8.59
CA PRO A 221 6.47 15.53 9.76
C PRO A 221 5.55 16.78 9.74
N GLY A 222 4.27 16.62 9.40
CA GLY A 222 3.22 17.64 9.58
C GLY A 222 2.46 18.07 8.30
N GLU A 223 1.33 18.76 8.49
CA GLU A 223 0.56 19.38 7.39
C GLU A 223 1.30 20.61 6.83
N LEU A 224 1.32 20.70 5.50
CA LEU A 224 2.00 21.73 4.72
C LEU A 224 1.01 22.87 4.42
N GLU A 225 1.08 23.98 5.15
CA GLU A 225 0.31 25.19 4.82
C GLU A 225 1.03 26.06 3.77
N THR A 226 0.25 26.63 2.85
CA THR A 226 0.75 27.40 1.70
C THR A 226 0.75 28.89 1.94
N HIS A 227 1.90 29.55 1.83
CA HIS A 227 1.99 31.01 1.66
C HIS A 227 2.72 31.35 0.36
N VAL A 228 2.01 31.93 -0.61
CA VAL A 228 2.61 32.49 -1.83
C VAL A 228 2.93 33.96 -1.56
N GLU A 229 4.15 34.25 -1.13
CA GLU A 229 4.64 35.62 -0.98
C GLU A 229 5.15 36.13 -2.33
N LYS A 230 4.34 36.93 -3.05
CA LYS A 230 4.83 37.66 -4.24
C LYS A 230 5.81 38.73 -3.77
N SER A 231 7.05 38.67 -4.24
CA SER A 231 8.09 39.66 -3.94
C SER A 231 7.79 41.01 -4.60
N GLY A 232 6.95 41.82 -3.94
CA GLY A 232 6.79 43.25 -4.18
C GLY A 232 7.25 44.03 -2.94
N ARG A 233 8.23 44.91 -3.09
CA ARG A 233 8.85 45.72 -2.00
C ARG A 233 7.80 46.46 -1.15
N GLY A 234 7.81 46.28 0.18
CA GLY A 234 7.23 47.24 1.15
C GLY A 234 6.83 46.68 2.53
N LYS A 235 7.48 47.14 3.60
CA LYS A 235 7.12 46.99 5.04
C LYS A 235 5.94 47.92 5.41
N PRO A 236 5.44 47.96 6.68
CA PRO A 236 5.27 46.95 7.75
C PRO A 236 3.81 46.92 8.29
N HIS A 237 3.41 45.89 9.06
CA HIS A 237 2.56 46.01 10.27
C HIS A 237 2.54 44.65 11.00
N ALA A 238 2.74 44.66 12.32
CA ALA A 238 2.46 43.51 13.19
C ALA A 238 0.97 43.57 13.61
N PRO A 239 0.29 42.42 13.80
CA PRO A 239 0.19 41.90 15.17
C PRO A 239 0.10 40.35 15.33
N THR A 240 0.40 39.94 16.56
CA THR A 240 -0.04 38.72 17.32
C THR A 240 0.46 37.31 16.95
N LYS A 241 0.81 36.57 18.02
CA LYS A 241 1.35 35.20 18.05
C LYS A 241 0.41 34.18 17.41
N THR A 242 0.93 33.41 16.48
CA THR A 242 0.54 32.03 16.14
C THR A 242 1.83 31.36 15.66
N LEU A 243 2.09 30.11 16.08
CA LEU A 243 3.21 29.32 15.57
C LEU A 243 2.84 28.93 14.14
N TRP A 244 3.45 29.57 13.15
CA TRP A 244 3.29 29.26 11.74
C TRP A 244 4.50 28.44 11.27
N THR A 245 4.26 27.38 10.50
CA THR A 245 5.30 26.81 9.63
C THR A 245 5.18 27.52 8.29
N SER A 246 6.11 28.39 7.95
CA SER A 246 6.08 29.11 6.68
C SER A 246 7.08 28.50 5.71
N ILE A 247 6.64 28.08 4.52
CA ILE A 247 7.55 27.57 3.49
C ILE A 247 7.84 28.68 2.51
N LYS A 248 9.07 29.19 2.57
CA LYS A 248 9.62 30.09 1.55
C LYS A 248 10.30 29.25 0.48
N VAL A 249 9.75 29.30 -0.73
CA VAL A 249 10.37 28.74 -1.93
C VAL A 249 11.22 29.84 -2.57
N THR A 250 12.52 29.59 -2.72
CA THR A 250 13.41 30.45 -3.50
C THR A 250 14.18 29.60 -4.50
N GLU A 251 14.21 30.06 -5.75
CA GLU A 251 15.02 29.48 -6.83
C GLU A 251 16.49 29.49 -6.44
N CYS A 252 17.16 28.34 -6.58
CA CYS A 252 18.59 28.22 -6.29
C CYS A 252 19.37 28.98 -7.38
N GLN A 253 19.84 30.19 -7.08
CA GLN A 253 20.79 30.87 -7.96
C GLN A 253 22.16 30.24 -7.79
N ASP A 254 22.67 29.68 -8.89
CA ASP A 254 23.99 29.05 -9.05
C ASP A 254 25.08 29.73 -8.21
N ARG A 255 25.67 28.97 -7.29
CA ARG A 255 26.97 29.31 -6.70
C ARG A 255 28.06 28.75 -7.60
N ARG A 256 28.85 29.64 -8.20
CA ARG A 256 30.17 29.33 -8.74
C ARG A 256 31.13 28.88 -7.65
#